data_AF-A0A285LUD2-F1
#
_entry.id   AF-A0A285LUD2-F1
#
_cell.length_a   1.000
_cell.length_b   1.000
_cell.length_c   1.000
_cell.angle_alpha   90.00
_cell.angle_beta   90.00
_cell.angle_gamma   90.00
#
_symmetry.space_group_name_H-M   'P 1'
#
loop_
_entity.id
_entity.type
_entity.pdbx_description
1 polymer ?
#
loop_
_entity_poly.entity_id
_entity_poly.type
_entity_poly.pdbx_seq_one_letter_code
_entity_poly.pdbx_strand_id
1 'polypeptide(L)'
;MPDVPVRPSPRAPRTRVRVVAGVLLAVLFAPVLAGCLRVQVSMGVSSNDRVSGRVIAAVVPASPDDKGPQLKAPETLAAKVRVEPYNQDGYLGSKVFFEDLSFGEVQQLSTLSEQTQGMFQLNFKRTGDLVSLEGRVDLKSVPPHGSDVQFTIAFPARVAKTNGNREGDSTVSWKLPPGEVSRVLAEVHYADPNTRSFAGWAGIVGGITLAVAAIVAAMAYMDRNPAAPEVPEHQFSWRRWWRTVKQFR
;
A
#
# COMPACT_ATOMS: atom_id res chain seq x y z
N MET A 1 3.36 98.85 13.52
CA MET A 1 2.95 97.45 13.34
C MET A 1 4.15 96.69 12.80
N PRO A 2 4.81 95.79 13.56
CA PRO A 2 5.87 94.97 13.01
C PRO A 2 5.31 93.65 12.46
N ASP A 3 5.79 93.27 11.28
CA ASP A 3 5.47 92.05 10.54
C ASP A 3 5.82 90.78 11.33
N VAL A 4 4.90 89.81 11.33
CA VAL A 4 5.10 88.48 11.89
C VAL A 4 5.72 87.57 10.83
N PRO A 5 6.85 86.89 11.09
CA PRO A 5 7.40 85.93 10.16
C PRO A 5 6.59 84.63 10.20
N VAL A 6 6.05 84.24 9.04
CA VAL A 6 5.40 82.93 8.83
C VAL A 6 6.48 81.84 8.81
N ARG A 7 6.42 80.90 9.77
CA ARG A 7 7.27 79.69 9.74
C ARG A 7 6.65 78.61 8.84
N PRO A 8 7.45 77.90 8.03
CA PRO A 8 6.95 76.76 7.26
C PRO A 8 6.72 75.54 8.17
N SER A 9 5.54 74.94 8.08
CA SER A 9 5.22 73.66 8.74
C SER A 9 5.96 72.50 8.06
N PRO A 10 6.67 71.64 8.82
CA PRO A 10 7.28 70.44 8.26
C PRO A 10 6.19 69.42 7.88
N ARG A 11 6.13 69.01 6.61
CA ARG A 11 5.32 67.86 6.17
C ARG A 11 5.93 66.58 6.74
N ALA A 12 5.25 65.98 7.71
CA ALA A 12 5.68 64.73 8.33
C ALA A 12 5.67 63.54 7.32
N PRO A 13 6.69 62.67 7.33
CA PRO A 13 6.83 61.53 6.41
C PRO A 13 6.01 60.33 6.91
N ARG A 14 4.68 60.47 6.98
CA ARG A 14 3.80 59.44 7.58
C ARG A 14 3.69 58.15 6.77
N THR A 15 3.97 58.18 5.48
CA THR A 15 3.80 57.02 4.57
C THR A 15 4.94 56.01 4.67
N ARG A 16 6.19 56.45 4.84
CA ARG A 16 7.34 55.53 4.94
C ARG A 16 7.34 54.72 6.24
N VAL A 17 6.89 55.31 7.34
CA VAL A 17 6.80 54.63 8.64
C VAL A 17 5.78 53.49 8.62
N ARG A 18 4.66 53.65 7.90
CA ARG A 18 3.62 52.61 7.81
C ARG A 18 4.05 51.39 7.00
N VAL A 19 4.82 51.59 5.93
CA VAL A 19 5.36 50.47 5.12
C VAL A 19 6.45 49.72 5.89
N VAL A 20 7.34 50.44 6.58
CA VAL A 20 8.37 49.83 7.42
C VAL A 20 7.76 49.07 8.61
N ALA A 21 6.71 49.62 9.24
CA ALA A 21 5.98 48.93 10.30
C ALA A 21 5.25 47.68 9.80
N GLY A 22 4.67 47.72 8.59
CA GLY A 22 4.03 46.54 7.98
C GLY A 22 5.02 45.42 7.67
N VAL A 23 6.21 45.75 7.15
CA VAL A 23 7.28 44.78 6.88
C VAL A 23 7.86 44.23 8.19
N LEU A 24 8.09 45.06 9.20
CA LEU A 24 8.55 44.61 10.52
C LEU A 24 7.53 43.72 11.23
N LEU A 25 6.24 44.05 11.14
CA LEU A 25 5.17 43.21 11.68
C LEU A 25 5.09 41.87 10.93
N ALA A 26 5.21 41.88 9.60
CA ALA A 26 5.25 40.65 8.80
C ALA A 26 6.47 39.77 9.14
N VAL A 27 7.66 40.37 9.33
CA VAL A 27 8.88 39.66 9.75
C VAL A 27 8.77 39.12 11.18
N LEU A 28 8.13 39.87 12.08
CA LEU A 28 7.96 39.46 13.48
C LEU A 28 6.90 38.36 13.65
N PHE A 29 5.85 38.35 12.81
CA PHE A 29 4.77 37.37 12.88
C PHE A 29 4.93 36.17 11.93
N ALA A 30 5.84 36.23 10.95
CA ALA A 30 6.18 35.10 10.09
C ALA A 30 6.56 33.81 10.85
N PRO A 31 7.37 33.83 11.94
CA PRO A 31 7.72 32.60 12.66
C PRO A 31 6.55 32.01 13.46
N VAL A 32 5.54 32.80 13.84
CA VAL A 32 4.39 32.34 14.65
C VAL A 32 3.38 31.56 13.79
N LEU A 33 3.42 31.74 12.47
CA LEU A 33 2.57 31.03 11.52
C LEU A 33 3.22 29.76 10.96
N ALA A 34 4.52 29.55 11.20
CA ALA A 34 5.21 28.34 10.77
C ALA A 34 4.87 27.20 11.73
N GLY A 35 4.23 26.16 11.20
CA GLY A 35 3.97 24.98 12.00
C GLY A 35 5.28 24.35 12.48
N CYS A 36 5.43 24.15 13.80
CA CYS A 36 6.60 23.54 14.42
C CYS A 36 6.86 22.11 13.93
N LEU A 37 5.82 21.36 13.52
CA LEU A 37 5.96 19.98 13.06
C LEU A 37 5.22 19.77 11.74
N ARG A 38 5.92 19.18 10.76
CA ARG A 38 5.39 18.76 9.47
C ARG A 38 5.61 17.26 9.31
N VAL A 39 4.52 16.51 9.25
CA VAL A 39 4.52 15.09 8.94
C VAL A 39 3.73 14.85 7.67
N GLN A 40 4.40 14.34 6.64
CA GLN A 40 3.76 14.01 5.38
C GLN A 40 4.08 12.57 5.02
N VAL A 41 3.04 11.76 4.92
CA VAL A 41 3.14 10.38 4.49
C VAL A 41 2.47 10.27 3.13
N SER A 42 3.20 9.77 2.15
CA SER A 42 2.68 9.53 0.80
C SER A 42 3.06 8.13 0.37
N MET A 43 2.08 7.28 0.12
CA MET A 43 2.30 5.90 -0.29
C MET A 43 1.43 5.50 -1.46
N GLY A 44 1.90 4.53 -2.24
CA GLY A 44 1.20 3.92 -3.35
C GLY A 44 1.13 2.42 -3.15
N VAL A 45 -0.05 1.86 -3.39
CA VAL A 45 -0.27 0.41 -3.44
C VAL A 45 -0.29 0.01 -4.91
N SER A 46 0.47 -1.02 -5.25
CA SER A 46 0.51 -1.61 -6.59
C SER A 46 -0.44 -2.81 -6.70
N SER A 47 -0.71 -3.25 -7.93
CA SER A 47 -1.61 -4.37 -8.21
C SER A 47 -1.10 -5.75 -7.73
N ASN A 48 0.15 -5.83 -7.26
CA ASN A 48 0.78 -7.04 -6.72
C ASN A 48 0.91 -7.01 -5.20
N ASP A 49 0.09 -6.22 -4.50
CA ASP A 49 0.08 -6.10 -3.03
C ASP A 49 1.40 -5.57 -2.44
N ARG A 50 2.07 -4.70 -3.20
CA ARG A 50 3.28 -4.01 -2.75
C ARG A 50 2.97 -2.55 -2.45
N VAL A 51 3.64 -2.03 -1.45
CA VAL A 51 3.48 -0.66 -0.98
C VAL A 51 4.83 0.03 -1.07
N SER A 52 4.85 1.16 -1.76
CA SER A 52 6.04 1.99 -1.92
C SER A 52 5.68 3.43 -1.64
N GLY A 53 6.64 4.24 -1.20
CA GLY A 53 6.33 5.60 -0.83
C GLY A 53 7.42 6.28 -0.03
N ARG A 54 6.99 7.33 0.67
CA ARG A 54 7.87 8.14 1.49
C ARG A 54 7.15 8.69 2.72
N VAL A 55 7.91 8.83 3.80
CA VAL A 55 7.53 9.55 5.01
C VAL A 55 8.48 10.72 5.16
N ILE A 56 7.96 11.92 5.38
CA ILE A 56 8.73 13.09 5.79
C ILE A 56 8.28 13.46 7.20
N ALA A 57 9.24 13.57 8.11
CA ALA A 57 9.03 14.12 9.43
C ALA A 57 10.07 15.22 9.66
N ALA A 58 9.60 16.46 9.76
CA ALA A 58 10.49 17.62 9.87
C ALA A 58 9.89 18.67 10.81
N VAL A 59 10.77 19.42 11.46
CA VAL A 59 10.41 20.50 12.39
C VAL A 59 11.15 21.78 12.02
N VAL A 60 10.64 22.92 12.45
CA VAL A 60 11.42 24.15 12.44
C VAL A 60 12.46 24.03 13.56
N PRO A 61 13.77 24.15 13.27
CA PRO A 61 14.81 23.96 14.27
C PRO A 61 14.68 24.99 15.40
N ALA A 62 14.71 24.52 16.65
CA ALA A 62 14.65 25.40 17.82
C ALA A 62 16.01 26.04 18.13
N SER A 63 17.11 25.42 17.69
CA SER A 63 18.49 25.89 17.87
C SER A 63 19.37 25.55 16.66
N PRO A 64 20.53 26.21 16.48
CA PRO A 64 21.44 25.95 15.36
C PRO A 64 21.99 24.50 15.29
N ASP A 65 22.01 23.80 16.43
CA ASP A 65 22.48 22.42 16.55
C ASP A 65 21.35 21.38 16.46
N ASP A 66 20.10 21.83 16.28
CA ASP A 66 18.93 20.96 16.19
C ASP A 66 18.91 20.21 14.85
N LYS A 67 18.96 18.87 14.93
CA LYS A 67 18.93 17.98 13.76
C LYS A 67 17.52 17.53 13.39
N GLY A 68 16.51 17.98 14.13
CA GLY A 68 15.12 17.55 13.97
C GLY A 68 14.90 16.07 14.29
N PRO A 69 13.69 15.53 13.99
CA PRO A 69 13.36 14.14 14.22
C PRO A 69 14.26 13.21 13.39
N GLN A 70 14.93 12.29 14.08
CA GLN A 70 15.77 11.26 13.45
C GLN A 70 15.00 9.95 13.38
N LEU A 71 14.65 9.52 12.17
CA LEU A 71 14.00 8.22 11.94
C LEU A 71 15.07 7.15 11.70
N LYS A 72 14.87 5.93 12.19
CA LYS A 72 15.81 4.81 12.00
C LYS A 72 15.09 3.63 11.37
N ALA A 73 15.62 3.15 10.25
CA ALA A 73 15.08 1.93 9.65
C ALA A 73 15.31 0.73 10.60
N PRO A 74 14.29 -0.08 10.91
CA PRO A 74 14.49 -1.32 11.63
C PRO A 74 15.35 -2.27 10.77
N GLU A 75 16.19 -3.07 11.41
CA GLU A 75 17.15 -3.96 10.72
C GLU A 75 16.45 -4.90 9.73
N THR A 76 15.24 -5.35 10.05
CA THR A 76 14.42 -6.22 9.20
C THR A 76 14.03 -5.59 7.86
N LEU A 77 13.98 -4.26 7.78
CA LEU A 77 13.60 -3.49 6.59
C LEU A 77 14.76 -2.69 5.99
N ALA A 78 15.97 -2.79 6.53
CA ALA A 78 17.12 -1.97 6.12
C ALA A 78 17.45 -2.11 4.62
N ALA A 79 17.14 -3.24 3.99
CA ALA A 79 17.35 -3.44 2.55
C ALA A 79 16.29 -2.75 1.66
N LYS A 80 15.11 -2.44 2.21
CA LYS A 80 13.95 -1.89 1.49
C LYS A 80 13.61 -0.46 1.88
N VAL A 81 14.25 0.04 2.93
CA VAL A 81 13.99 1.36 3.52
C VAL A 81 15.28 2.16 3.50
N ARG A 82 15.22 3.35 2.91
CA ARG A 82 16.32 4.31 2.88
C ARG A 82 15.94 5.55 3.69
N VAL A 83 16.79 5.92 4.64
CA VAL A 83 16.63 7.15 5.43
C VAL A 83 17.62 8.19 4.93
N GLU A 84 17.11 9.39 4.66
CA GLU A 84 17.88 10.55 4.22
C GLU A 84 17.57 11.75 5.12
N PRO A 85 18.54 12.66 5.35
CA PRO A 85 18.26 13.91 6.03
C PRO A 85 17.32 14.77 5.18
N TYR A 86 16.40 15.47 5.84
CA TYR A 86 15.50 16.44 5.24
C TYR A 86 15.89 17.86 5.68
N ASN A 87 16.17 18.73 4.71
CA ASN A 87 16.41 20.14 4.93
C ASN A 87 15.81 20.94 3.76
N GLN A 88 14.58 21.43 3.92
CA GLN A 88 13.86 22.19 2.90
C GLN A 88 12.87 23.17 3.56
N ASP A 89 12.65 24.34 2.96
CA ASP A 89 11.69 25.36 3.43
C ASP A 89 11.88 25.81 4.89
N GLY A 90 13.10 25.74 5.42
CA GLY A 90 13.40 26.03 6.83
C GLY A 90 13.03 24.91 7.81
N TYR A 91 12.66 23.73 7.31
CA TYR A 91 12.38 22.53 8.11
C TYR A 91 13.57 21.56 8.07
N LEU A 92 13.96 21.06 9.24
CA LEU A 92 15.00 20.05 9.45
C LEU A 92 14.40 18.76 10.01
N GLY A 93 14.87 17.61 9.54
CA GLY A 93 14.46 16.30 10.06
C GLY A 93 14.87 15.15 9.16
N SER A 94 13.99 14.17 8.99
CA SER A 94 14.25 12.94 8.25
C SER A 94 13.22 12.69 7.15
N LYS A 95 13.70 12.15 6.04
CA LYS A 95 12.89 11.59 4.97
C LYS A 95 13.20 10.10 4.84
N VAL A 96 12.16 9.28 4.87
CA VAL A 96 12.26 7.85 4.71
C VAL A 96 11.61 7.48 3.39
N PHE A 97 12.36 6.80 2.53
CA PHE A 97 11.83 6.15 1.33
C PHE A 97 11.72 4.66 1.60
N PHE A 98 10.66 4.05 1.10
CA PHE A 98 10.46 2.62 1.19
C PHE A 98 9.88 2.08 -0.10
N GLU A 99 10.31 0.90 -0.48
CA GLU A 99 9.97 0.28 -1.76
C GLU A 99 9.66 -1.21 -1.55
N ASP A 100 8.73 -1.72 -2.35
CA ASP A 100 8.38 -3.15 -2.39
C ASP A 100 8.06 -3.79 -1.03
N LEU A 101 7.35 -3.05 -0.17
CA LEU A 101 6.87 -3.58 1.11
C LEU A 101 5.59 -4.37 0.92
N SER A 102 5.51 -5.56 1.52
CA SER A 102 4.24 -6.28 1.71
C SER A 102 3.35 -5.58 2.76
N PHE A 103 2.07 -5.93 2.76
CA PHE A 103 1.11 -5.46 3.76
C PHE A 103 1.53 -5.75 5.21
N GLY A 104 2.18 -6.88 5.47
CA GLY A 104 2.73 -7.21 6.78
C GLY A 104 3.95 -6.36 7.14
N GLU A 105 4.83 -6.08 6.18
CA GLU A 105 6.00 -5.21 6.39
C GLU A 105 5.59 -3.75 6.66
N VAL A 106 4.49 -3.27 6.07
CA VAL A 106 3.97 -1.92 6.34
C VAL A 106 3.56 -1.75 7.82
N GLN A 107 3.02 -2.78 8.46
CA GLN A 107 2.72 -2.74 9.90
C GLN A 107 4.00 -2.51 10.72
N GLN A 108 5.13 -3.04 10.25
CA GLN A 108 6.44 -2.86 10.89
C GLN A 108 7.00 -1.44 10.69
N LEU A 109 6.51 -0.64 9.73
CA LEU A 109 6.93 0.76 9.62
C LEU A 109 6.54 1.60 10.85
N SER A 110 5.55 1.16 11.62
CA SER A 110 5.21 1.79 12.91
C SER A 110 6.36 1.77 13.92
N THR A 111 7.34 0.89 13.75
CA THR A 111 8.52 0.76 14.62
C THR A 111 9.74 1.52 14.10
N LEU A 112 9.62 2.31 13.02
CA LEU A 112 10.71 3.14 12.45
C LEU A 112 11.31 4.18 13.41
N SER A 113 10.62 4.51 14.50
CA SER A 113 11.20 5.34 15.55
C SER A 113 10.52 5.05 16.86
N GLU A 114 11.32 4.93 17.93
CA GLU A 114 10.83 4.85 19.31
C GLU A 114 9.94 6.05 19.66
N GLN A 115 10.19 7.22 19.05
CA GLN A 115 9.35 8.41 19.23
C GLN A 115 8.01 8.31 18.49
N THR A 116 7.92 7.51 17.42
CA THR A 116 6.68 7.30 16.66
C THR A 116 5.97 5.99 17.01
N GLN A 117 6.53 5.20 17.93
CA GLN A 117 5.97 3.93 18.37
C GLN A 117 4.55 4.15 18.92
N GLY A 118 3.58 3.50 18.29
CA GLY A 118 2.16 3.60 18.67
C GLY A 118 1.43 4.83 18.15
N MET A 119 2.13 5.83 17.57
CA MET A 119 1.48 6.98 16.96
C MET A 119 0.80 6.61 15.63
N PHE A 120 1.38 5.71 14.84
CA PHE A 120 0.81 5.27 13.56
C PHE A 120 0.68 3.75 13.56
N GLN A 121 -0.54 3.24 13.52
CA GLN A 121 -0.83 1.83 13.33
C GLN A 121 -1.60 1.70 12.02
N LEU A 122 -1.02 1.05 11.03
CA LEU A 122 -1.63 0.81 9.72
C LEU A 122 -1.77 -0.69 9.53
N ASN A 123 -2.95 -1.13 9.14
CA ASN A 123 -3.27 -2.52 8.88
C ASN A 123 -3.90 -2.64 7.49
N PHE A 124 -3.29 -3.47 6.65
CA PHE A 124 -3.82 -3.82 5.34
C PHE A 124 -4.33 -5.26 5.39
N LYS A 125 -5.59 -5.46 4.97
CA LYS A 125 -6.20 -6.78 4.91
C LYS A 125 -6.81 -7.00 3.53
N ARG A 126 -6.53 -8.16 2.94
CA ARG A 126 -7.15 -8.61 1.70
C ARG A 126 -8.21 -9.67 1.98
N THR A 127 -9.33 -9.60 1.27
CA THR A 127 -10.38 -10.62 1.21
C THR A 127 -10.81 -10.79 -0.25
N GLY A 128 -10.22 -11.76 -0.95
CA GLY A 128 -10.40 -11.92 -2.40
C GLY A 128 -9.90 -10.69 -3.15
N ASP A 129 -10.75 -10.05 -3.94
CA ASP A 129 -10.43 -8.82 -4.68
C ASP A 129 -10.58 -7.53 -3.85
N LEU A 130 -11.13 -7.60 -2.65
CA LEU A 130 -11.27 -6.44 -1.77
C LEU A 130 -10.02 -6.29 -0.90
N VAL A 131 -9.44 -5.10 -0.90
CA VAL A 131 -8.39 -4.70 0.05
C VAL A 131 -8.90 -3.56 0.90
N SER A 132 -8.83 -3.74 2.22
CA SER A 132 -9.10 -2.71 3.21
C SER A 132 -7.80 -2.23 3.85
N LEU A 133 -7.68 -0.91 3.93
CA LEU A 133 -6.74 -0.20 4.77
C LEU A 133 -7.51 0.30 5.99
N GLU A 134 -7.06 -0.10 7.17
CA GLU A 134 -7.50 0.44 8.43
C GLU A 134 -6.29 0.97 9.19
N GLY A 135 -6.40 2.15 9.76
CA GLY A 135 -5.33 2.68 10.59
C GLY A 135 -5.84 3.53 11.73
N ARG A 136 -5.06 3.53 12.80
CA ARG A 136 -5.24 4.37 13.97
C ARG A 136 -4.02 5.27 14.08
N VAL A 137 -4.27 6.57 14.16
CA VAL A 137 -3.23 7.58 14.35
C VAL A 137 -3.49 8.30 15.66
N ASP A 138 -2.58 8.17 16.62
CA ASP A 138 -2.65 8.80 17.93
C ASP A 138 -1.69 9.99 17.98
N LEU A 139 -2.24 11.21 17.85
CA LEU A 139 -1.48 12.46 17.83
C LEU A 139 -1.61 13.24 19.15
N LYS A 140 -2.02 12.59 20.25
CA LYS A 140 -2.19 13.24 21.56
C LYS A 140 -0.92 13.88 22.11
N SER A 141 0.24 13.30 21.78
CA SER A 141 1.56 13.81 22.18
C SER A 141 2.05 14.97 21.30
N VAL A 142 1.38 15.24 20.19
CA VAL A 142 1.77 16.28 19.24
C VAL A 142 1.18 17.62 19.69
N PRO A 143 1.98 18.70 19.77
CA PRO A 143 1.48 20.02 20.12
C PRO A 143 0.31 20.46 19.20
N PRO A 144 -0.82 20.93 19.78
CA PRO A 144 -2.05 21.22 19.02
C PRO A 144 -1.91 22.44 18.10
N HIS A 145 -0.94 23.31 18.34
CA HIS A 145 -0.68 24.50 17.53
C HIS A 145 0.52 24.27 16.62
N GLY A 146 0.34 24.55 15.32
CA GLY A 146 1.43 24.49 14.36
C GLY A 146 1.86 23.07 13.93
N SER A 147 1.00 22.06 14.05
CA SER A 147 1.33 20.73 13.53
C SER A 147 0.49 20.43 12.30
N ASP A 148 1.15 20.09 11.18
CA ASP A 148 0.49 19.66 9.95
C ASP A 148 0.83 18.20 9.68
N VAL A 149 -0.15 17.32 9.86
CA VAL A 149 -0.02 15.88 9.63
C VAL A 149 -0.94 15.49 8.48
N GLN A 150 -0.34 15.09 7.37
CA GLN A 150 -1.04 14.66 6.17
C GLN A 150 -0.67 13.23 5.82
N PHE A 151 -1.68 12.41 5.55
CA PHE A 151 -1.53 11.05 5.08
C PHE A 151 -2.22 10.92 3.73
N THR A 152 -1.49 10.48 2.71
CA THR A 152 -2.01 10.29 1.36
C THR A 152 -1.65 8.91 0.86
N ILE A 153 -2.64 8.22 0.27
CA ILE A 153 -2.44 6.92 -0.37
C ILE A 153 -3.04 6.89 -1.77
N ALA A 154 -2.28 6.37 -2.72
CA ALA A 154 -2.74 6.05 -4.06
C ALA A 154 -2.94 4.53 -4.18
N PHE A 155 -4.07 4.11 -4.72
CA PHE A 155 -4.39 2.71 -4.98
C PHE A 155 -4.29 2.39 -6.48
N PRO A 156 -4.15 1.10 -6.86
CA PRO A 156 -4.06 0.71 -8.26
C PRO A 156 -5.42 0.69 -8.96
N ALA A 157 -6.50 0.93 -8.22
CA ALA A 157 -7.88 0.92 -8.69
C ALA A 157 -8.72 1.98 -7.95
N ARG A 158 -9.96 2.17 -8.41
CA ARG A 158 -10.89 3.14 -7.83
C ARG A 158 -11.24 2.78 -6.39
N VAL A 159 -11.19 3.76 -5.50
CA VAL A 159 -11.55 3.58 -4.08
C VAL A 159 -13.06 3.49 -3.93
N ALA A 160 -13.55 2.38 -3.40
CA ALA A 160 -14.97 2.14 -3.17
C ALA A 160 -15.49 2.93 -1.97
N LYS A 161 -14.85 2.76 -0.81
CA LYS A 161 -15.27 3.40 0.44
C LYS A 161 -14.07 4.02 1.13
N THR A 162 -14.25 5.21 1.69
CA THR A 162 -13.22 5.84 2.52
C THR A 162 -13.83 6.85 3.48
N ASN A 163 -13.16 7.11 4.60
CA ASN A 163 -13.45 8.23 5.49
C ASN A 163 -12.50 9.43 5.27
N GLY A 164 -11.64 9.38 4.25
CA GLY A 164 -10.75 10.47 3.85
C GLY A 164 -11.34 11.31 2.72
N ASN A 165 -10.61 12.34 2.33
CA ASN A 165 -10.91 13.14 1.15
C ASN A 165 -10.40 12.42 -0.09
N ARG A 166 -11.27 12.17 -1.08
CA ARG A 166 -10.87 11.50 -2.32
C ARG A 166 -10.30 12.52 -3.29
N GLU A 167 -9.06 12.33 -3.71
CA GLU A 167 -8.37 13.15 -4.71
C GLU A 167 -8.36 12.40 -6.05
N GLY A 168 -9.37 12.62 -6.89
CA GLY A 168 -9.59 11.83 -8.10
C GLY A 168 -10.26 10.49 -7.82
N ASP A 169 -9.93 9.45 -8.59
CA ASP A 169 -10.61 8.14 -8.49
C ASP A 169 -9.88 7.13 -7.58
N SER A 170 -8.56 7.19 -7.54
CA SER A 170 -7.72 6.17 -6.89
C SER A 170 -6.86 6.70 -5.74
N THR A 171 -6.86 8.01 -5.48
CA THR A 171 -6.07 8.62 -4.40
C THR A 171 -6.98 9.12 -3.29
N VAL A 172 -6.54 8.94 -2.06
CA VAL A 172 -7.23 9.44 -0.86
C VAL A 172 -6.23 10.13 0.04
N SER A 173 -6.64 11.28 0.57
CA SER A 173 -5.89 12.04 1.55
C SER A 173 -6.67 12.21 2.86
N TRP A 174 -5.93 12.27 3.96
CA TRP A 174 -6.43 12.56 5.29
C TRP A 174 -5.57 13.64 5.91
N LYS A 175 -6.24 14.67 6.42
CA LYS A 175 -5.62 15.67 7.28
C LYS A 175 -5.92 15.32 8.73
N LEU A 176 -4.89 14.99 9.49
CA LEU A 176 -5.03 14.45 10.84
C LEU A 176 -4.81 15.58 11.85
N PRO A 177 -5.82 15.94 12.66
CA PRO A 177 -5.67 16.99 13.66
C PRO A 177 -4.71 16.56 14.77
N PRO A 178 -3.76 17.43 15.19
CA PRO A 178 -2.92 17.16 16.34
C PRO A 178 -3.73 17.16 17.65
N GLY A 179 -3.26 16.44 18.66
CA GLY A 179 -3.91 16.36 19.97
C GLY A 179 -5.03 15.34 20.08
N GLU A 180 -5.42 14.68 18.98
CA GLU A 180 -6.54 13.73 18.94
C GLU A 180 -6.13 12.37 18.36
N VAL A 181 -7.02 11.39 18.49
CA VAL A 181 -6.89 10.08 17.84
C VAL A 181 -7.76 10.07 16.59
N SER A 182 -7.13 9.91 15.44
CA SER A 182 -7.79 9.79 14.16
C SER A 182 -7.82 8.34 13.68
N ARG A 183 -8.85 7.97 12.92
CA ARG A 183 -8.91 6.70 12.20
C ARG A 183 -8.82 6.97 10.71
N VAL A 184 -8.07 6.15 10.00
CA VAL A 184 -8.01 6.14 8.53
C VAL A 184 -8.61 4.84 8.03
N LEU A 185 -9.50 4.94 7.05
CA LEU A 185 -10.18 3.80 6.44
C LEU A 185 -10.30 4.02 4.94
N ALA A 186 -9.86 3.04 4.16
CA ALA A 186 -10.10 2.99 2.72
C ALA A 186 -10.31 1.55 2.26
N GLU A 187 -11.22 1.34 1.33
CA GLU A 187 -11.54 0.05 0.74
C GLU A 187 -11.47 0.18 -0.78
N VAL A 188 -10.77 -0.75 -1.43
CA VAL A 188 -10.54 -0.76 -2.87
C VAL A 188 -10.71 -2.18 -3.41
N HIS A 189 -11.25 -2.29 -4.64
CA HIS A 189 -11.38 -3.57 -5.32
C HIS A 189 -10.36 -3.69 -6.45
N TYR A 190 -9.50 -4.70 -6.38
CA TYR A 190 -8.60 -5.07 -7.47
C TYR A 190 -8.21 -6.55 -7.39
N ALA A 191 -7.98 -7.13 -8.58
CA ALA A 191 -7.75 -8.56 -8.77
C ALA A 191 -6.63 -9.11 -7.87
N ASP A 192 -6.90 -10.26 -7.24
CA ASP A 192 -5.92 -10.98 -6.44
C ASP A 192 -4.74 -11.46 -7.31
N PRO A 193 -3.49 -11.04 -7.04
CA PRO A 193 -2.32 -11.48 -7.80
C PRO A 193 -2.09 -13.01 -7.74
N ASN A 194 -2.53 -13.70 -6.67
CA ASN A 194 -2.31 -15.14 -6.50
C ASN A 194 -3.21 -15.99 -7.42
N THR A 195 -4.43 -15.52 -7.70
CA THR A 195 -5.36 -16.24 -8.61
C THR A 195 -4.81 -16.35 -10.04
N ARG A 196 -4.04 -15.34 -10.47
CA ARG A 196 -3.35 -15.35 -11.78
C ARG A 196 -2.33 -16.48 -11.88
N SER A 197 -1.61 -16.76 -10.79
CA SER A 197 -0.62 -17.85 -10.73
C SER A 197 -1.30 -19.23 -10.77
N PHE A 198 -2.40 -19.40 -10.04
CA PHE A 198 -3.13 -20.67 -10.00
C PHE A 198 -3.68 -21.08 -11.36
N ALA A 199 -4.30 -20.15 -12.12
CA ALA A 199 -4.83 -20.46 -13.44
C ALA A 199 -3.75 -20.95 -14.42
N GLY A 200 -2.55 -20.34 -14.38
CA GLY A 200 -1.41 -20.77 -15.17
C GLY A 200 -0.95 -22.18 -14.81
N TRP A 201 -0.73 -22.46 -13.53
CA TRP A 201 -0.31 -23.78 -13.07
C TRP A 201 -1.37 -24.87 -13.29
N ALA A 202 -2.66 -24.56 -13.07
CA ALA A 202 -3.76 -25.48 -13.33
C ALA A 202 -3.84 -25.86 -14.81
N GLY A 203 -3.62 -24.92 -15.72
CA GLY A 203 -3.53 -25.19 -17.15
C GLY A 203 -2.36 -26.11 -17.51
N ILE A 204 -1.17 -25.86 -16.94
CA ILE A 204 0.02 -26.71 -17.13
C ILE A 204 -0.24 -28.12 -16.62
N VAL A 205 -0.71 -28.27 -15.38
CA VAL A 205 -0.99 -29.57 -14.75
C VAL A 205 -2.11 -30.31 -15.50
N GLY A 206 -3.17 -29.60 -15.90
CA GLY A 206 -4.24 -30.16 -16.72
C GLY A 206 -3.74 -30.66 -18.07
N GLY A 207 -2.90 -29.87 -18.75
CA GLY A 207 -2.26 -30.25 -20.00
C GLY A 207 -1.37 -31.48 -19.87
N ILE A 208 -0.51 -31.53 -18.85
CA ILE A 208 0.35 -32.69 -18.57
C ILE A 208 -0.51 -33.94 -18.29
N THR A 209 -1.55 -33.80 -17.47
CA THR A 209 -2.45 -34.91 -17.13
C THR A 209 -3.16 -35.45 -18.38
N LEU A 210 -3.66 -34.58 -19.26
CA LEU A 210 -4.26 -34.98 -20.52
C LEU A 210 -3.26 -35.64 -21.46
N ALA A 211 -2.02 -35.14 -21.53
CA ALA A 211 -0.97 -35.73 -22.35
C ALA A 211 -0.64 -37.15 -21.87
N VAL A 212 -0.48 -37.35 -20.55
CA VAL A 212 -0.25 -38.68 -19.96
C VAL A 212 -1.43 -39.61 -20.22
N ALA A 213 -2.67 -39.13 -20.02
CA ALA A 213 -3.87 -39.91 -20.31
C ALA A 213 -3.94 -40.33 -21.78
N ALA A 214 -3.59 -39.45 -22.71
CA ALA A 214 -3.54 -39.76 -24.14
C ALA A 214 -2.47 -40.81 -24.47
N ILE A 215 -1.29 -40.73 -23.84
CA ILE A 215 -0.23 -41.73 -23.99
C ILE A 215 -0.71 -43.10 -23.50
N VAL A 216 -1.32 -43.16 -22.31
CA VAL A 216 -1.87 -44.41 -21.75
C VAL A 216 -2.98 -44.97 -22.64
N ALA A 217 -3.89 -44.13 -23.13
CA ALA A 217 -4.95 -44.54 -24.04
C ALA A 217 -4.40 -45.07 -25.37
N ALA A 218 -3.36 -44.43 -25.93
CA ALA A 218 -2.70 -44.89 -27.14
C ALA A 218 -2.02 -46.26 -26.93
N MET A 219 -1.28 -46.42 -25.83
CA MET A 219 -0.67 -47.70 -25.47
C MET A 219 -1.73 -48.80 -25.31
N ALA A 220 -2.81 -48.52 -24.58
CA ALA A 220 -3.91 -49.47 -24.39
C ALA A 220 -4.62 -49.82 -25.72
N TYR A 221 -4.74 -48.88 -26.65
CA TYR A 221 -5.31 -49.14 -27.97
C TYR A 221 -4.40 -50.00 -28.83
N MET A 222 -3.08 -49.80 -28.75
CA MET A 222 -2.10 -50.60 -29.49
C MET A 222 -2.00 -52.03 -28.95
N ASP A 223 -2.10 -52.21 -27.63
CA ASP A 223 -1.99 -53.52 -26.96
C ASP A 223 -3.32 -54.28 -26.85
N ARG A 224 -4.38 -53.78 -27.49
CA ARG A 224 -5.68 -54.46 -27.48
C ARG A 224 -5.60 -55.75 -28.30
N ASN A 225 -5.76 -56.91 -27.66
CA ASN A 225 -5.99 -58.17 -28.36
C ASN A 225 -7.41 -58.15 -28.97
N PRO A 226 -7.57 -58.18 -30.31
CA PRO A 226 -8.89 -58.41 -30.90
C PRO A 226 -9.40 -59.80 -30.48
N ALA A 227 -10.70 -59.90 -30.17
CA ALA A 227 -11.33 -61.19 -29.90
C ALA A 227 -11.12 -62.13 -31.08
N ALA A 228 -10.70 -63.36 -30.80
CA ALA A 228 -10.49 -64.38 -31.83
C ALA A 228 -11.78 -64.54 -32.66
N PRO A 229 -11.69 -64.70 -34.00
CA PRO A 229 -12.86 -65.01 -34.81
C PRO A 229 -13.53 -66.27 -34.27
N GLU A 230 -14.86 -66.28 -34.20
CA GLU A 230 -15.66 -67.41 -33.73
C GLU A 230 -15.10 -68.74 -34.28
N VAL A 231 -14.55 -69.55 -33.38
CA VAL A 231 -14.19 -70.94 -33.69
C VAL A 231 -15.52 -71.68 -33.90
N PRO A 232 -15.71 -72.45 -34.99
CA PRO A 232 -16.96 -73.16 -35.21
C PRO A 232 -17.26 -74.05 -34.01
N GLU A 233 -18.45 -73.90 -33.42
CA GLU A 233 -18.95 -74.80 -32.38
C GLU A 233 -18.87 -76.25 -32.88
N HIS A 234 -17.93 -77.03 -32.36
CA HIS A 234 -18.07 -78.48 -32.37
C HIS A 234 -19.16 -78.83 -31.37
N GLN A 235 -20.39 -78.89 -31.88
CA GLN A 235 -21.59 -79.31 -31.15
C GLN A 235 -21.42 -80.77 -30.70
N PHE A 236 -20.78 -81.00 -29.55
CA PHE A 236 -20.72 -82.32 -28.95
C PHE A 236 -22.10 -82.67 -28.36
N SER A 237 -22.94 -83.30 -29.19
CA SER A 237 -24.28 -83.72 -28.79
C SER A 237 -24.21 -84.99 -27.92
N TRP A 238 -24.30 -84.80 -26.61
CA TRP A 238 -24.44 -85.88 -25.61
C TRP A 238 -25.57 -86.88 -25.93
N ARG A 239 -26.61 -86.45 -26.65
CA ARG A 239 -27.73 -87.31 -27.07
C ARG A 239 -27.38 -88.30 -28.19
N ARG A 240 -26.30 -88.08 -28.94
CA ARG A 240 -25.80 -89.05 -29.94
C ARG A 240 -24.94 -90.12 -29.27
N TRP A 241 -24.07 -89.73 -28.34
CA TRP A 241 -23.22 -90.66 -27.58
C TRP A 241 -24.04 -91.69 -26.78
N TRP A 242 -25.10 -91.24 -26.10
CA TRP A 242 -25.99 -92.15 -25.35
C TRP A 242 -26.80 -93.12 -26.22
N ARG A 243 -27.00 -92.84 -27.51
CA ARG A 243 -27.65 -93.79 -28.44
C ARG A 243 -26.69 -94.91 -28.85
N THR A 244 -25.42 -94.61 -29.04
CA THR A 244 -24.41 -95.61 -29.41
C THR A 244 -24.12 -96.59 -28.27
N VAL A 245 -24.14 -96.13 -27.02
CA VAL A 245 -23.92 -97.00 -25.84
C VAL A 245 -25.08 -97.98 -25.60
N LYS A 246 -26.31 -97.64 -26.00
CA LYS A 246 -27.48 -98.53 -25.86
C LYS A 246 -27.60 -99.60 -26.95
N GLN A 247 -26.83 -99.53 -28.04
CA GLN A 247 -26.82 -100.57 -29.07
C GLN A 247 -25.88 -101.75 -28.77
N PHE A 248 -25.10 -101.67 -27.70
CA PHE A 248 -24.16 -102.72 -27.27
C PHE A 248 -24.59 -103.46 -25.99
N ARG A 249 -25.89 -103.47 -25.67
CA ARG A 249 -26.45 -104.33 -24.62
C ARG A 249 -27.72 -105.01 -25.10
#